data_AF-A0A3S6QXP9-F1
#
_entry.id   AF-A0A3S6QXP9-F1
#
_cell.length_a   1.000
_cell.length_b   1.000
_cell.length_c   1.000
_cell.angle_alpha   90.00
_cell.angle_beta   90.00
_cell.angle_gamma   90.00
#
_symmetry.space_group_name_H-M   'P 1'
#
loop_
_entity.id
_entity.type
_entity.pdbx_description
1 polymer ?
#
loop_
_entity_poly.entity_id
_entity_poly.type
_entity_poly.pdbx_seq_one_letter_code
_entity_poly.pdbx_strand_id
1 'polypeptide(L)'
;MLEEYVFNDILERLNRQRTVEELKTKIKQKEAGVIQSVSGDLILPDIELVYYFDQQHLLQIDYSFSDNVSSETRKFWESIIVALIKSNKNLNE
;
A
#
# COMPACT_ATOMS: atom_id res chain seq x y z
N MET A 1 -11.40 -13.71 -7.93
CA MET A 1 -9.97 -14.07 -7.88
C MET A 1 -9.49 -13.77 -6.47
N LEU A 2 -8.65 -14.62 -5.85
CA LEU A 2 -8.04 -14.27 -4.56
C LEU A 2 -7.01 -13.17 -4.82
N GLU A 3 -7.13 -12.04 -4.12
CA GLU A 3 -6.16 -10.95 -4.20
C GLU A 3 -4.99 -11.24 -3.26
N GLU A 4 -3.78 -11.30 -3.82
CA GLU A 4 -2.55 -11.44 -3.06
C GLU A 4 -1.56 -10.32 -3.40
N TYR A 5 -0.72 -9.99 -2.44
CA TYR A 5 0.23 -8.88 -2.48
C TYR A 5 1.60 -9.32 -1.97
N VAL A 6 2.64 -8.61 -2.41
CA VAL A 6 4.05 -8.81 -2.04
C VAL A 6 4.59 -7.52 -1.42
N PHE A 7 5.42 -7.64 -0.38
CA PHE A 7 6.16 -6.54 0.26
C PHE A 7 7.65 -6.58 -0.13
N ASN A 8 8.28 -5.42 -0.30
CA ASN A 8 9.71 -5.33 -0.62
C ASN A 8 10.59 -6.29 0.22
N ASP A 9 11.45 -7.04 -0.47
CA ASP A 9 12.44 -8.01 0.02
C ASP A 9 11.93 -9.26 0.74
N ILE A 10 10.64 -9.33 1.08
CA ILE A 10 10.00 -10.53 1.63
C ILE A 10 9.00 -11.01 0.59
N LEU A 11 9.35 -12.09 -0.13
CA LEU A 11 8.46 -12.81 -1.06
C LEU A 11 7.30 -13.52 -0.32
N GLU A 12 6.71 -12.87 0.68
CA GLU A 12 5.52 -13.35 1.37
C GLU A 12 4.30 -12.86 0.61
N ARG A 13 3.49 -13.82 0.14
CA ARG A 13 2.20 -13.54 -0.48
C ARG A 13 1.17 -13.38 0.63
N LEU A 14 0.66 -12.16 0.75
CA LEU A 14 -0.34 -11.81 1.75
C LEU A 14 -1.68 -11.57 1.09
N ASN A 15 -2.76 -11.95 1.77
CA ASN A 15 -4.09 -11.50 1.37
C ASN A 15 -4.27 -10.01 1.69
N ARG A 16 -5.32 -9.42 1.12
CA ARG A 16 -5.69 -8.01 1.31
C ARG A 16 -5.70 -7.55 2.78
N GLN A 17 -6.30 -8.32 3.69
CA GLN A 17 -6.41 -7.93 5.10
C GLN A 17 -5.06 -7.87 5.80
N ARG A 18 -4.24 -8.93 5.64
CA ARG A 18 -2.89 -8.98 6.19
C ARG A 18 -2.00 -7.88 5.60
N THR A 19 -2.15 -7.60 4.32
CA THR A 19 -1.40 -6.53 3.65
C THR A 19 -1.67 -5.17 4.29
N VAL A 20 -2.93 -4.88 4.65
CA VAL A 20 -3.29 -3.65 5.35
C VAL A 20 -2.73 -3.60 6.77
N GLU A 21 -2.70 -4.72 7.49
CA GLU A 21 -2.13 -4.80 8.84
C GLU A 21 -0.62 -4.56 8.83
N GLU A 22 0.10 -5.18 7.89
CA GLU A 22 1.54 -4.98 7.71
C GLU A 22 1.86 -3.55 7.29
N LEU A 23 1.10 -2.99 6.35
CA LEU A 23 1.26 -1.59 5.91
C LEU A 23 1.12 -0.62 7.10
N LYS A 24 0.08 -0.81 7.92
CA LYS A 24 -0.12 -0.01 9.14
C LYS A 24 1.03 -0.16 10.12
N THR A 25 1.54 -1.37 10.30
CA THR A 25 2.65 -1.67 11.21
C THR A 25 3.93 -0.97 10.76
N LYS A 26 4.31 -1.11 9.48
CA LYS A 26 5.48 -0.45 8.90
C LYS A 26 5.38 1.07 8.94
N ILE A 27 4.21 1.62 8.60
CA ILE A 27 3.96 3.07 8.71
C ILE A 27 4.12 3.56 10.16
N LYS A 28 3.59 2.82 11.14
CA LYS A 28 3.73 3.15 12.56
C LYS A 28 5.20 3.11 13.00
N GLN A 29 5.98 2.19 12.47
CA GLN A 29 7.43 2.07 12.70
C GLN A 29 8.26 3.08 11.89
N LYS A 30 7.61 3.90 11.06
CA LYS A 30 8.25 4.83 10.10
C LYS A 30 9.18 4.13 9.11
N GLU A 31 8.88 2.89 8.76
CA GLU A 31 9.59 2.14 7.71
C GLU A 31 8.96 2.48 6.36
N ALA A 32 9.79 2.84 5.37
CA ALA A 32 9.35 3.05 3.99
C ALA A 32 9.34 1.73 3.21
N GLY A 33 8.58 1.66 2.12
CA GLY A 33 8.56 0.46 1.29
C GLY A 33 7.58 0.52 0.11
N VAL A 34 7.36 -0.65 -0.48
CA VAL A 34 6.39 -0.85 -1.56
C VAL A 34 5.51 -2.07 -1.28
N ILE A 35 4.30 -2.03 -1.83
CA ILE A 35 3.40 -3.19 -1.96
C ILE A 35 3.06 -3.35 -3.43
N GLN A 36 3.13 -4.57 -3.92
CA GLN A 36 2.78 -4.92 -5.31
C GLN A 36 1.76 -6.07 -5.33
N SER A 37 0.81 -6.08 -6.26
CA SER A 37 -0.10 -7.22 -6.43
C SER A 37 0.54 -8.37 -7.21
N VAL A 38 0.05 -9.60 -6.99
CA VAL A 38 0.50 -10.79 -7.74
C VAL A 38 -0.22 -11.01 -9.08
N SER A 39 -1.30 -10.27 -9.35
CA SER A 39 -2.10 -10.47 -10.56
C SER A 39 -1.47 -9.85 -11.81
N GLY A 40 -0.45 -8.99 -11.64
CA GLY A 40 0.54 -8.66 -12.67
C GLY A 40 1.81 -9.51 -12.53
N ASP A 41 2.91 -9.10 -13.16
CA ASP A 41 4.23 -9.65 -12.86
C ASP A 41 5.04 -8.67 -11.98
N LEU A 42 6.22 -9.10 -11.51
CA LEU A 42 7.09 -8.26 -10.68
C LEU A 42 7.64 -7.02 -11.42
N ILE A 43 7.42 -6.92 -12.72
CA ILE A 43 7.86 -5.81 -13.58
C ILE A 43 6.70 -4.84 -13.82
N LEU A 44 5.48 -5.36 -13.95
CA LEU A 44 4.23 -4.63 -14.20
C LEU A 44 3.10 -5.19 -13.31
N PRO A 45 3.10 -4.86 -12.01
CA PRO A 45 2.03 -5.28 -11.10
C PRO A 45 0.72 -4.56 -11.44
N ASP A 46 -0.42 -5.22 -11.20
CA ASP A 46 -1.73 -4.57 -11.39
C ASP A 46 -1.96 -3.45 -10.37
N ILE A 47 -1.38 -3.57 -9.17
CA ILE A 47 -1.46 -2.58 -8.10
C ILE A 47 -0.05 -2.35 -7.58
N GLU A 48 0.38 -1.10 -7.54
CA GLU A 48 1.62 -0.69 -6.90
C GLU A 48 1.34 0.45 -5.92
N LEU A 49 1.85 0.32 -4.70
CA LEU A 49 1.73 1.29 -3.62
C LEU A 49 3.12 1.56 -3.07
N VAL A 50 3.67 2.74 -3.33
CA VAL A 50 4.94 3.20 -2.77
C VAL A 50 4.64 4.12 -1.60
N TYR A 51 5.19 3.83 -0.42
CA TYR A 51 5.01 4.66 0.77
C TYR A 51 6.36 5.04 1.37
N TYR A 52 6.48 6.31 1.74
CA TYR A 52 7.70 6.89 2.28
C TYR A 52 7.36 8.05 3.22
N PHE A 53 8.38 8.57 3.89
CA PHE A 53 8.25 9.74 4.76
C PHE A 53 9.08 10.87 4.16
N ASP A 54 8.48 12.06 4.05
CA ASP A 54 9.18 13.24 3.54
C ASP A 54 10.17 13.82 4.57
N GLN A 55 10.81 14.95 4.21
CA GLN A 55 11.76 15.64 5.09
C GLN A 55 11.14 16.15 6.41
N GLN A 56 9.81 16.28 6.48
CA GLN A 56 9.06 16.67 7.67
C GLN A 56 8.52 15.44 8.43
N HIS A 57 8.95 14.24 8.06
CA HIS A 57 8.46 12.96 8.59
C HIS A 57 6.96 12.74 8.41
N LEU A 58 6.35 13.37 7.40
CA LEU A 58 4.97 13.12 7.02
C LEU A 58 4.90 11.96 6.04
N LEU A 59 3.93 11.09 6.25
CA LEU A 59 3.66 9.96 5.37
C LEU A 59 3.18 10.44 4.00
N GLN A 60 3.86 9.98 2.95
CA GLN A 60 3.48 10.11 1.55
C GLN A 60 3.20 8.72 0.98
N ILE A 61 2.19 8.62 0.12
CA ILE A 61 1.83 7.38 -0.56
C ILE A 61 1.53 7.70 -2.02
N ASP A 62 2.34 7.16 -2.92
CA ASP A 62 2.13 7.18 -4.36
C ASP A 62 1.58 5.81 -4.80
N TYR A 63 0.65 5.79 -5.74
CA TYR A 63 0.01 4.54 -6.16
C TYR A 63 -0.44 4.56 -7.61
N SER A 64 -0.48 3.36 -8.20
CA SER A 64 -0.99 3.13 -9.55
C SER A 64 -1.81 1.86 -9.64
N PHE A 65 -2.81 1.88 -10.51
CA PHE A 65 -3.65 0.73 -10.84
C PHE A 65 -3.61 0.47 -12.34
N SER A 66 -3.43 -0.79 -12.74
CA SER A 66 -3.61 -1.20 -14.13
C SER A 66 -5.10 -1.15 -14.52
N ASP A 67 -5.36 -1.10 -15.83
CA ASP A 67 -6.72 -1.10 -16.38
C ASP A 67 -7.52 -2.37 -16.03
N ASN A 68 -6.85 -3.45 -15.64
CA ASN A 68 -7.48 -4.71 -15.27
C ASN A 68 -8.01 -4.72 -13.82
N VAL A 69 -7.60 -3.75 -12.99
CA VAL A 69 -8.06 -3.65 -11.61
C VAL A 69 -9.51 -3.20 -11.55
N SER A 70 -10.35 -4.02 -10.91
CA SER A 70 -11.77 -3.72 -10.75
C SER A 70 -12.02 -2.40 -10.00
N SER A 71 -13.12 -1.72 -10.31
CA SER A 71 -13.49 -0.48 -9.61
C SER A 71 -13.65 -0.69 -8.10
N GLU A 72 -14.12 -1.87 -7.67
CA GLU A 72 -14.25 -2.22 -6.25
C GLU A 72 -12.88 -2.25 -5.56
N THR A 73 -11.90 -2.93 -6.16
CA THR A 73 -10.54 -3.04 -5.62
C THR A 73 -9.85 -1.67 -5.58
N ARG A 74 -10.03 -0.83 -6.61
CA ARG A 74 -9.51 0.55 -6.62
C ARG A 74 -10.06 1.37 -5.45
N LYS A 75 -11.39 1.39 -5.30
CA LYS A 75 -12.07 2.11 -4.21
C LYS A 75 -11.62 1.63 -2.83
N PHE A 76 -11.42 0.32 -2.68
CA PHE A 76 -10.89 -0.24 -1.44
C PHE A 76 -9.54 0.38 -1.11
N TRP A 77 -8.56 0.29 -2.01
CA TRP A 77 -7.21 0.81 -1.76
C TRP A 77 -7.18 2.32 -1.57
N GLU A 78 -7.88 3.07 -2.39
CA GLU A 78 -8.02 4.53 -2.24
C GLU A 78 -8.57 4.90 -0.85
N SER A 79 -9.57 4.16 -0.35
CA SER A 79 -10.13 4.41 0.99
C SER A 79 -9.11 4.17 2.11
N ILE A 80 -8.27 3.13 1.98
CA ILE A 80 -7.20 2.82 2.93
C ILE A 80 -6.13 3.91 2.90
N ILE A 81 -5.69 4.32 1.71
CA ILE A 81 -4.66 5.36 1.53
C ILE A 81 -5.11 6.68 2.15
N VAL A 82 -6.35 7.11 1.86
CA VAL A 82 -6.93 8.32 2.44
C VAL A 82 -6.99 8.25 3.96
N ALA A 83 -7.39 7.10 4.53
CA ALA A 83 -7.42 6.91 5.97
C ALA A 83 -6.03 7.03 6.60
N LEU A 84 -5.01 6.40 6.00
CA LEU A 84 -3.63 6.42 6.50
C LEU A 84 -3.03 7.83 6.49
N ILE A 85 -3.19 8.57 5.39
CA ILE A 85 -2.68 9.94 5.27
C ILE A 85 -3.34 10.86 6.30
N LYS A 86 -4.66 10.73 6.50
CA LYS A 86 -5.38 11.52 7.52
C LYS A 86 -4.90 11.21 8.94
N SER A 87 -4.77 9.94 9.29
CA SER A 87 -4.31 9.54 10.62
C SER A 87 -2.88 10.01 10.92
N ASN A 88 -2.00 10.07 9.91
CA ASN A 88 -0.62 10.52 10.11
C ASN A 88 -0.52 12.04 10.32
N LYS A 89 -1.37 12.84 9.66
CA LYS A 89 -1.41 14.31 9.86
C LYS A 89 -1.83 14.68 11.29
N ASN A 90 -2.85 14.00 11.82
CA ASN A 90 -3.36 14.27 13.17
C ASN A 90 -2.42 13.83 14.31
N LEU A 91 -1.35 13.09 14.03
CA LEU A 91 -0.36 12.68 15.04
C LEU A 91 0.77 13.71 15.20
N ASN A 92 0.87 14.68 14.28
CA ASN A 92 1.92 15.71 14.26
C ASN A 92 1.39 17.13 14.57
N GLU A 93 0.10 17.25 14.95
CA GLU A 93 -0.51 18.43 15.56
C GLU A 93 -0.64 18.23 17.07
#